data_AF-A0A976DRT1-F1
#
_entry.id   AF-A0A976DRT1-F1
#
_cell.length_a   1.000
_cell.length_b   1.000
_cell.length_c   1.000
_cell.angle_alpha   90.00
_cell.angle_beta   90.00
_cell.angle_gamma   90.00
#
_symmetry.space_group_name_H-M   'P 1'
#
loop_
_entity.id
_entity.type
_entity.pdbx_description
1 polymer ?
#
loop_
_entity_poly.entity_id
_entity_poly.type
_entity_poly.pdbx_seq_one_letter_code
_entity_poly.pdbx_strand_id
1 'polypeptide(L)'
;MRLFLALAFLVAPAMAMANDGFGGLTATGLTFTQTDAVAMESEDLFIGIDRITVDYTFRNLTSADVTGEVIFPLPPIHVGYILESQWNLPEDPDRPNLVNFTATVDGQP
;
A
#
# COMPACT_ATOMS: atom_id res chain seq x y z
N MET A 1 43.53 4.85 -4.66
CA MET A 1 42.64 4.29 -3.62
C MET A 1 41.46 5.21 -3.27
N ARG A 2 41.69 6.50 -2.97
CA ARG A 2 40.63 7.44 -2.52
C ARG A 2 39.51 7.68 -3.54
N LEU A 3 39.84 7.75 -4.84
CA LEU A 3 38.85 7.95 -5.91
C LEU A 3 37.95 6.73 -6.14
N PHE A 4 38.47 5.51 -5.92
CA PHE A 4 37.70 4.27 -6.06
C PHE A 4 36.68 4.08 -4.92
N LEU A 5 36.99 4.53 -3.70
CA LEU A 5 36.03 4.53 -2.58
C LEU A 5 34.87 5.51 -2.81
N ALA A 6 35.13 6.66 -3.42
CA ALA A 6 34.09 7.65 -3.72
C ALA A 6 33.12 7.16 -4.80
N LEU A 7 33.62 6.40 -5.78
CA LEU A 7 32.77 5.82 -6.83
C LEU A 7 31.90 4.67 -6.29
N ALA A 8 32.41 3.88 -5.34
CA ALA A 8 31.64 2.79 -4.72
C ALA A 8 30.40 3.27 -3.94
N PHE A 9 30.44 4.49 -3.39
CA PHE A 9 29.29 5.10 -2.71
C PHE A 9 28.19 5.60 -3.68
N LEU A 10 28.53 5.91 -4.94
CA LEU A 10 27.56 6.37 -5.93
C LEU A 10 26.77 5.22 -6.58
N VAL A 11 27.24 3.97 -6.48
CA VAL A 11 26.61 2.79 -7.10
C VAL A 11 25.97 1.86 -6.06
N ALA A 12 25.97 2.24 -4.77
CA ALA A 12 25.21 1.49 -3.78
C ALA A 12 23.72 1.64 -4.09
N PRO A 13 22.99 0.56 -4.42
CA PRO A 13 21.55 0.64 -4.60
C PRO A 13 20.97 1.18 -3.29
N ALA A 14 20.20 2.25 -3.37
CA ALA A 14 19.37 2.64 -2.24
C ALA A 14 18.53 1.42 -1.89
N MET A 15 18.68 0.90 -0.67
CA MET A 15 17.79 -0.14 -0.19
C MET A 15 16.39 0.47 -0.16
N ALA A 16 15.60 0.21 -1.19
CA ALA A 16 14.17 0.43 -1.14
C ALA A 16 13.64 -0.56 -0.11
N MET A 17 13.24 -0.04 1.05
CA MET A 17 12.45 -0.81 1.99
C MET A 17 11.11 -1.07 1.31
N ALA A 18 10.86 -2.33 0.95
CA ALA A 18 9.54 -2.71 0.48
C ALA A 18 8.54 -2.61 1.64
N ASN A 19 7.29 -2.35 1.30
CA ASN A 19 6.12 -2.41 2.17
C ASN A 19 5.51 -3.83 2.16
N ASP A 20 6.36 -4.83 2.05
CA ASP A 20 6.05 -6.24 1.99
C ASP A 20 5.58 -6.73 3.38
N GLY A 21 4.26 -6.94 3.47
CA GLY A 21 3.62 -7.46 4.68
C GLY A 21 2.10 -7.52 4.53
N PHE A 22 1.47 -8.13 5.52
CA PHE A 22 0.03 -8.07 5.72
C PHE A 22 -0.32 -6.89 6.61
N GLY A 23 -1.53 -6.39 6.44
CA GLY A 23 -2.10 -5.41 7.33
C GLY A 23 -3.59 -5.61 7.46
N GLY A 24 -4.18 -5.06 8.51
CA GLY A 24 -5.59 -5.27 8.80
C GLY A 24 -6.10 -4.44 9.95
N LEU A 25 -7.41 -4.48 10.17
CA LEU A 25 -8.06 -3.87 11.32
C LEU A 25 -8.47 -4.94 12.34
N THR A 26 -8.10 -4.70 13.59
CA THR A 26 -8.52 -5.52 14.74
C THR A 26 -9.40 -4.71 15.69
N ALA A 27 -9.93 -5.36 16.73
CA ALA A 27 -10.62 -4.68 17.82
C ALA A 27 -9.76 -3.62 18.53
N THR A 28 -8.44 -3.71 18.42
CA THR A 28 -7.49 -2.75 19.01
C THR A 28 -6.92 -1.74 18.00
N GLY A 29 -7.40 -1.75 16.75
CA GLY A 29 -6.95 -0.85 15.69
C GLY A 29 -6.10 -1.54 14.62
N LEU A 30 -5.32 -0.74 13.90
CA LEU A 30 -4.53 -1.17 12.75
C LEU A 30 -3.38 -2.10 13.18
N THR A 31 -3.21 -3.21 12.49
CA THR A 31 -2.13 -4.18 12.71
C THR A 31 -1.35 -4.38 11.43
N PHE A 32 -0.04 -4.59 11.57
CA PHE A 32 0.86 -4.97 10.49
C PHE A 32 1.59 -6.24 10.87
N THR A 33 1.74 -7.17 9.93
CA THR A 33 2.40 -8.46 10.16
C THR A 33 3.33 -8.76 8.99
N GLN A 34 4.55 -9.17 9.30
CA GLN A 34 5.50 -9.66 8.30
C GLN A 34 5.38 -11.17 8.15
N THR A 35 5.67 -11.67 6.95
CA THR A 35 5.69 -13.09 6.64
C THR A 35 6.80 -13.41 5.64
N ASP A 36 7.46 -14.56 5.81
CA ASP A 36 8.38 -15.11 4.82
C ASP A 36 7.66 -16.06 3.83
N ALA A 37 6.35 -16.28 4.01
CA ALA A 37 5.58 -17.22 3.20
C ALA A 37 5.07 -16.62 1.88
N VAL A 38 4.96 -15.29 1.79
CA VAL A 38 4.48 -14.57 0.60
C VAL A 38 5.45 -13.43 0.32
N ALA A 39 5.90 -13.33 -0.94
CA ALA A 39 6.67 -12.19 -1.43
C ALA A 39 5.76 -11.24 -2.21
N MET A 40 5.86 -9.93 -1.93
CA MET A 40 5.39 -8.88 -2.85
C MET A 40 6.48 -8.69 -3.91
N GLU A 41 6.28 -9.19 -5.13
CA GLU A 41 7.29 -9.15 -6.19
C GLU A 41 7.33 -7.80 -6.92
N SER A 42 6.17 -7.12 -7.04
CA SER A 42 6.07 -5.81 -7.65
C SER A 42 4.91 -5.00 -7.06
N GLU A 43 5.11 -3.69 -7.00
CA GLU A 43 4.08 -2.67 -6.81
C GLU A 43 4.21 -1.68 -7.98
N ASP A 44 3.12 -1.41 -8.69
CA ASP A 44 3.02 -0.30 -9.66
C ASP A 44 1.95 0.70 -9.17
N LEU A 45 2.42 1.77 -8.53
CA LEU A 45 1.58 2.84 -7.99
C LEU A 45 1.49 4.00 -8.99
N PHE A 46 0.29 4.24 -9.50
CA PHE A 46 -0.04 5.42 -10.29
C PHE A 46 -0.86 6.42 -9.46
N ILE A 47 -0.40 7.68 -9.45
CA ILE A 47 -1.09 8.80 -8.81
C ILE A 47 -1.40 9.85 -9.89
N GLY A 48 -2.67 9.98 -10.23
CA GLY A 48 -3.19 11.02 -11.11
C GLY A 48 -4.16 11.95 -10.38
N ILE A 49 -4.53 13.05 -11.05
CA ILE A 49 -5.50 14.02 -10.52
C ILE A 49 -6.87 13.36 -10.28
N ASP A 50 -7.30 12.52 -11.22
CA ASP A 50 -8.64 11.92 -11.20
C ASP A 50 -8.66 10.50 -10.60
N ARG A 51 -7.50 9.84 -10.50
CA ARG A 51 -7.44 8.41 -10.13
C ARG A 51 -6.10 8.03 -9.51
N ILE A 52 -6.18 7.21 -8.48
CA ILE A 52 -5.06 6.44 -7.93
C ILE A 52 -5.31 4.97 -8.27
N THR A 53 -4.28 4.28 -8.78
CA THR A 53 -4.29 2.83 -8.96
C THR A 53 -3.03 2.23 -8.38
N VAL A 54 -3.15 1.02 -7.86
CA VAL A 54 -1.98 0.25 -7.43
C VAL A 54 -2.17 -1.18 -7.88
N ASP A 55 -1.18 -1.71 -8.59
CA ASP A 55 -1.16 -3.07 -9.08
C ASP A 55 -0.07 -3.86 -8.35
N TYR A 56 -0.48 -4.93 -7.66
CA TYR A 56 0.41 -5.78 -6.87
C TYR A 56 0.58 -7.15 -7.51
N THR A 57 1.82 -7.66 -7.51
CA THR A 57 2.11 -9.07 -7.79
C THR A 57 2.57 -9.75 -6.52
N PHE A 58 1.81 -10.73 -6.03
CA PHE A 58 2.17 -11.54 -4.87
C PHE A 58 2.55 -12.97 -5.30
N ARG A 59 3.59 -13.52 -4.68
CA ARG A 59 4.00 -14.92 -4.86
C ARG A 59 3.97 -15.67 -3.54
N ASN A 60 3.19 -16.75 -3.47
CA ASN A 60 3.29 -17.73 -2.40
C ASN A 60 4.61 -18.51 -2.56
N LEU A 61 5.48 -18.44 -1.55
CA LEU A 61 6.80 -19.09 -1.52
C LEU A 61 6.76 -20.50 -0.91
N THR A 62 5.59 -20.95 -0.49
CA THR A 62 5.39 -22.23 0.19
C THR A 62 4.60 -23.20 -0.69
N SER A 63 4.51 -24.45 -0.25
CA SER A 63 3.65 -25.47 -0.87
C SER A 63 2.27 -25.58 -0.21
N ALA A 64 1.93 -24.66 0.70
CA ALA A 64 0.67 -24.66 1.44
C ALA A 64 -0.11 -23.38 1.14
N ASP A 65 -1.42 -23.43 1.33
CA ASP A 65 -2.25 -22.23 1.21
C ASP A 65 -1.87 -21.24 2.30
N VAL A 66 -1.75 -19.96 1.92
CA VAL A 66 -1.47 -18.85 2.83
C VAL A 66 -2.62 -17.86 2.73
N THR A 67 -3.17 -17.48 3.88
CA THR A 67 -4.21 -16.44 3.97
C THR A 67 -3.65 -15.25 4.72
N GLY A 68 -3.85 -14.06 4.18
CA GLY A 68 -3.48 -12.80 4.81
C GLY A 68 -4.35 -11.67 4.28
N GLU A 69 -4.39 -10.58 5.04
CA GLU A 69 -5.16 -9.39 4.70
C GLU A 69 -4.23 -8.36 4.05
N VAL A 70 -4.70 -7.78 2.94
CA VAL A 70 -4.01 -6.70 2.22
C VAL A 70 -4.80 -5.42 2.46
N ILE A 71 -4.10 -4.36 2.81
CA ILE A 71 -4.70 -3.05 3.06
C ILE A 71 -4.10 -1.98 2.16
N PHE A 72 -4.95 -1.05 1.73
CA PHE A 72 -4.52 0.21 1.14
C PHE A 72 -4.90 1.35 2.10
N PRO A 73 -3.97 1.84 2.93
CA PRO A 73 -4.29 2.84 3.92
C PRO A 73 -4.57 4.19 3.27
N LEU A 74 -5.72 4.78 3.57
CA LEU A 74 -5.98 6.17 3.25
C LEU A 74 -5.22 7.08 4.21
N PRO A 75 -4.72 8.25 3.75
CA PRO A 75 -4.20 9.25 4.65
C PRO A 75 -5.27 9.67 5.67
N PRO A 76 -4.88 10.07 6.90
CA PRO A 76 -5.83 10.46 7.91
C PRO A 76 -6.70 11.64 7.43
N ILE A 77 -8.01 11.40 7.36
CA ILE A 77 -8.98 12.43 7.00
C ILE A 77 -9.43 13.11 8.30
N HIS A 78 -8.92 14.32 8.57
CA HIS A 78 -9.40 15.08 9.72
C HIS A 78 -10.83 15.59 9.48
N VAL A 79 -11.67 15.53 10.52
CA VAL A 79 -13.06 16.02 10.50
C VAL A 79 -13.16 17.49 10.04
N GLY A 80 -12.16 18.32 10.39
CA GLY A 80 -12.09 19.70 9.90
C GLY A 80 -11.96 19.82 8.37
N TYR A 81 -11.28 18.87 7.72
CA TYR A 81 -11.14 18.86 6.25
C TYR A 81 -12.41 18.41 5.52
N ILE A 82 -13.27 17.64 6.18
CA ILE A 82 -14.61 17.30 5.67
C ILE A 82 -15.47 18.58 5.59
N LEU A 83 -15.30 19.49 6.55
CA LEU A 83 -16.07 20.75 6.63
C LEU A 83 -15.50 21.87 5.74
N GLU A 84 -14.18 21.90 5.51
CA GLU A 84 -13.51 22.99 4.77
C GLU A 84 -13.23 22.71 3.28
N SER A 85 -13.82 21.66 2.68
CA SER A 85 -13.83 21.38 1.23
C SER A 85 -12.45 21.23 0.54
N GLN A 86 -11.36 21.12 1.31
CA GLN A 86 -10.01 21.00 0.75
C GLN A 86 -9.71 19.61 0.15
N TRP A 87 -10.61 18.65 0.38
CA TRP A 87 -10.51 17.29 -0.11
C TRP A 87 -11.73 16.99 -1.00
N ASN A 88 -11.51 16.28 -2.11
CA ASN A 88 -12.58 15.85 -3.03
C ASN A 88 -13.36 14.65 -2.45
N LEU A 89 -13.91 14.82 -1.25
CA LEU A 89 -14.71 13.82 -0.55
C LEU A 89 -16.20 14.02 -0.82
N PRO A 90 -17.01 12.95 -0.74
CA PRO A 90 -18.46 13.07 -0.81
C PRO A 90 -19.04 13.92 0.33
N GLU A 91 -20.16 14.59 0.05
CA GLU A 91 -20.89 15.41 1.04
C GLU A 91 -21.45 14.61 2.21
N ASP A 92 -21.82 13.35 1.97
CA ASP A 92 -22.27 12.40 3.00
C ASP A 92 -21.08 11.58 3.52
N PRO A 93 -20.53 11.90 4.70
CA PRO A 93 -19.38 11.17 5.26
C PRO A 93 -19.76 9.80 5.81
N ASP A 94 -21.04 9.53 6.07
CA ASP A 94 -21.52 8.27 6.65
C ASP A 94 -21.88 7.23 5.58
N ARG A 95 -21.79 7.61 4.30
CA ARG A 95 -22.09 6.71 3.18
C ARG A 95 -21.18 5.46 3.21
N PRO A 96 -21.69 4.30 2.75
CA PRO A 96 -20.84 3.14 2.52
C PRO A 96 -19.78 3.45 1.45
N ASN A 97 -18.55 2.97 1.66
CA ASN A 97 -17.42 3.16 0.75
C ASN A 97 -17.16 4.64 0.38
N LEU A 98 -16.70 5.42 1.38
CA LEU A 98 -16.47 6.86 1.29
C LEU A 98 -15.70 7.29 0.03
N VAL A 99 -14.71 6.51 -0.42
CA VAL A 99 -13.84 6.89 -1.55
C VAL A 99 -14.10 6.12 -2.84
N ASN A 100 -15.20 5.37 -2.94
CA ASN A 100 -15.46 4.46 -4.07
C ASN A 100 -14.30 3.48 -4.33
N PHE A 101 -13.66 2.98 -3.25
CA PHE A 101 -12.60 1.99 -3.34
C PHE A 101 -13.11 0.72 -4.03
N THR A 102 -12.31 0.17 -4.93
CA THR A 102 -12.57 -1.10 -5.60
C THR A 102 -11.27 -1.90 -5.59
N ALA A 103 -11.40 -3.22 -5.53
CA ALA A 103 -10.29 -4.15 -5.64
C ALA A 103 -10.64 -5.23 -6.65
N THR A 104 -9.62 -5.82 -7.27
CA THR A 104 -9.77 -7.00 -8.11
C THR A 104 -8.61 -7.95 -7.84
N VAL A 105 -8.88 -9.24 -7.70
CA VAL A 105 -7.90 -10.31 -7.50
C VAL A 105 -8.02 -11.29 -8.65
N ASP A 106 -6.93 -11.53 -9.37
CA ASP A 106 -6.89 -12.43 -10.54
C ASP A 106 -8.01 -12.14 -11.57
N GLY A 107 -8.30 -10.85 -11.77
CA GLY A 107 -9.33 -10.37 -12.69
C GLY A 107 -10.77 -10.49 -12.17
N GLN A 108 -10.98 -10.89 -10.92
CA GLN A 108 -12.30 -10.95 -10.26
C GLN A 108 -12.46 -9.82 -9.25
N PRO A 109 -13.63 -9.15 -9.17
CA PRO A 109 -13.92 -8.15 -8.14
C PRO A 109 -13.97 -8.74 -6.72
#